data_AF-A0ABD5CTI7-F1
#
_entry.id   AF-A0ABD5CTI7-F1
#
_cell.length_a   1.000
_cell.length_b   1.000
_cell.length_c   1.000
_cell.angle_alpha   90.00
_cell.angle_beta   90.00
_cell.angle_gamma   90.00
#
_symmetry.space_group_name_H-M   'P 1'
#
loop_
_entity.id
_entity.type
_entity.pdbx_description
1 polymer ?
#
loop_
_entity_poly.entity_id
_entity_poly.type
_entity_poly.pdbx_seq_one_letter_code
_entity_poly.pdbx_strand_id
1 'polypeptide(L)'
;MAYLNVESAAYPWPKLNGVNIGPLRLQWGGSEKRGIRENQWTYSITAIDIVQTPATRFAAIRPSPDLAADSPVLEGFVTFQRVCFSCHTLNGAGDSQFGPDLNFPYSLVEYLGDERLLAYLREPQSLHLWPSAKMHPLERSTVSDSELNDLMLYFHHMSRRKTDFSREAAGK
;
A
#
# COMPACT_ATOMS: atom_id res chain seq x y z
N MET A 1 10.61 -1.36 18.93
CA MET A 1 11.25 -2.56 18.38
C MET A 1 10.19 -3.59 18.05
N ALA A 2 10.35 -4.28 16.92
CA ALA A 2 9.52 -5.41 16.53
C ALA A 2 10.15 -6.73 17.01
N TYR A 3 9.34 -7.62 17.55
CA TYR A 3 9.74 -8.95 18.02
C TYR A 3 8.93 -10.01 17.29
N LEU A 4 9.59 -11.05 16.80
CA LEU A 4 8.94 -12.28 16.38
C LEU A 4 8.99 -13.26 17.54
N ASN A 5 7.86 -13.48 18.20
CA ASN A 5 7.75 -14.46 19.26
C ASN A 5 7.48 -15.84 18.69
N VAL A 6 8.05 -16.85 19.33
CA VAL A 6 7.85 -18.27 19.02
C VAL A 6 7.08 -18.91 20.17
N GLU A 7 6.01 -19.62 19.85
CA GLU A 7 5.18 -20.36 20.80
C GLU A 7 6.01 -21.45 21.49
N SER A 8 5.82 -21.59 22.80
CA SER A 8 6.41 -22.70 23.56
C SER A 8 5.48 -23.91 23.48
N ALA A 9 6.01 -25.06 23.10
CA ALA A 9 5.25 -26.31 23.08
C ALA A 9 4.69 -26.71 24.48
N ALA A 10 5.35 -26.30 25.56
CA ALA A 10 4.90 -26.54 26.93
C ALA A 10 3.78 -25.57 27.38
N TYR A 11 3.69 -24.40 26.75
CA TYR A 11 2.74 -23.35 27.07
C TYR A 11 2.17 -22.76 25.77
N PRO A 12 1.32 -23.51 25.05
CA PRO A 12 0.73 -23.03 23.81
C PRO A 12 -0.13 -21.79 24.08
N TRP A 13 -0.17 -20.88 23.11
CA TRP A 13 -0.99 -19.69 23.18
C TRP A 13 -2.48 -20.04 23.13
N PRO A 14 -3.34 -19.20 23.74
CA PRO A 14 -4.77 -19.39 23.63
C PRO A 14 -5.23 -19.23 22.18
N LYS A 15 -6.21 -20.05 21.79
CA LYS A 15 -6.89 -19.93 20.50
C LYS A 15 -7.65 -18.61 20.43
N LEU A 16 -7.59 -17.92 19.30
CA LEU A 16 -8.37 -16.71 19.03
C LEU A 16 -9.58 -17.09 18.17
N ASN A 17 -10.80 -16.89 18.67
CA ASN A 17 -12.04 -17.31 18.00
C ASN A 17 -12.03 -18.79 17.54
N GLY A 18 -11.41 -19.67 18.33
CA GLY A 18 -11.29 -21.11 18.03
C GLY A 18 -10.15 -21.50 17.08
N VAL A 19 -9.39 -20.54 16.56
CA VAL A 19 -8.28 -20.77 15.61
C VAL A 19 -6.93 -20.75 16.34
N ASN A 20 -6.02 -21.67 15.97
CA ASN A 20 -4.64 -21.63 16.46
C ASN A 20 -3.87 -20.50 15.76
N ILE A 21 -3.18 -19.68 16.55
CA ILE A 21 -2.46 -18.47 16.11
C ILE A 21 -0.93 -18.64 16.22
N GLY A 22 -0.46 -19.79 16.69
CA GLY A 22 0.96 -20.15 16.74
C GLY A 22 1.47 -20.77 15.42
N PRO A 23 2.78 -21.07 15.34
CA PRO A 23 3.77 -20.85 16.39
C PRO A 23 4.41 -19.47 16.35
N LEU A 24 4.11 -18.63 15.35
CA LEU A 24 4.79 -17.35 15.14
C LEU A 24 3.85 -16.16 15.35
N ARG A 25 4.27 -15.18 16.15
CA ARG A 25 3.56 -13.91 16.33
C ARG A 25 4.48 -12.70 16.25
N LEU A 26 4.08 -11.71 15.47
CA LEU A 26 4.71 -10.39 15.46
C LEU A 26 4.16 -9.55 16.61
N GLN A 27 5.06 -9.00 17.43
CA GLN A 27 4.74 -8.10 18.51
C GLN A 27 5.55 -6.81 18.38
N TRP A 28 4.86 -5.68 18.49
CA TRP A 28 5.48 -4.37 18.51
C TRP A 28 5.67 -3.91 19.96
N GLY A 29 6.87 -3.47 20.33
CA GLY A 29 7.22 -2.98 21.66
C GLY A 29 7.70 -1.53 21.66
N GLY A 30 7.54 -0.84 22.80
CA GLY A 30 7.99 0.55 22.99
C GLY A 30 7.14 1.58 22.24
N SER A 31 7.74 2.75 21.95
CA SER A 31 7.10 3.87 21.24
C SER A 31 6.68 3.54 19.81
N GLU A 32 7.30 2.53 19.18
CA GLU A 32 6.99 2.09 17.82
C GLU A 32 5.55 1.58 17.65
N LYS A 33 4.89 1.13 18.72
CA LYS A 33 3.45 0.77 18.67
C LYS A 33 2.57 1.89 18.11
N ARG A 34 2.95 3.15 18.31
CA ARG A 34 2.17 4.31 17.84
C ARG A 34 2.16 4.47 16.32
N GLY A 35 3.13 3.88 15.61
CA GLY A 35 3.22 3.96 14.15
C GLY A 35 2.63 2.76 13.40
N ILE A 36 2.20 1.72 14.12
CA ILE A 36 1.71 0.48 13.52
C ILE A 36 0.23 0.61 13.21
N ARG A 37 -0.10 0.39 11.94
CA ARG A 37 -1.46 0.47 11.39
C ARG A 37 -2.16 -0.88 11.50
N GLU A 38 -3.50 -0.87 11.45
CA GLU A 38 -4.32 -2.09 11.56
C GLU A 38 -3.90 -3.17 10.55
N ASN A 39 -3.61 -2.78 9.31
CA ASN A 39 -3.15 -3.69 8.25
C ASN A 39 -1.74 -4.26 8.47
N GLN A 40 -0.97 -3.73 9.42
CA GLN A 40 0.35 -4.25 9.81
C GLN A 40 0.27 -5.24 10.98
N TRP A 41 -0.92 -5.44 11.56
CA TRP A 41 -1.15 -6.50 12.54
C TRP A 41 -1.45 -7.81 11.82
N THR A 42 -0.64 -8.83 12.11
CA THR A 42 -0.82 -10.18 11.56
C THR A 42 -1.74 -10.99 12.48
N TYR A 43 -2.78 -11.60 11.93
CA TYR A 43 -3.62 -12.55 12.66
C TYR A 43 -2.85 -13.82 13.05
N SER A 44 -2.15 -14.41 12.07
CA SER A 44 -1.26 -15.56 12.20
C SER A 44 -0.14 -15.45 11.15
N ILE A 45 1.08 -15.90 11.48
CA ILE A 45 2.19 -15.94 10.53
C ILE A 45 2.43 -17.39 10.12
N THR A 46 2.32 -17.68 8.82
CA THR A 46 2.52 -19.02 8.25
C THR A 46 3.87 -19.17 7.57
N ALA A 47 4.46 -18.08 7.07
CA ALA A 47 5.78 -18.03 6.44
C ALA A 47 6.41 -16.64 6.63
N ILE A 48 7.73 -16.57 6.56
CA ILE A 48 8.51 -15.32 6.57
C ILE A 48 9.52 -15.40 5.45
N ASP A 49 9.41 -14.48 4.51
CA ASP A 49 10.31 -14.37 3.37
C ASP A 49 11.04 -13.02 3.40
N ILE A 50 12.33 -13.05 3.07
CA ILE A 50 13.09 -11.83 2.83
C ILE A 50 12.99 -11.53 1.34
N VAL A 51 12.18 -10.53 1.00
CA VAL A 51 12.00 -10.07 -0.37
C VAL A 51 12.66 -8.71 -0.57
N GLN A 52 13.05 -8.43 -1.82
CA GLN A 52 13.51 -7.10 -2.20
C GLN A 52 12.38 -6.06 -2.00
N THR A 53 12.76 -4.79 -1.82
CA THR A 53 11.78 -3.71 -1.68
C THR A 53 10.87 -3.59 -2.90
N PRO A 54 9.63 -3.09 -2.76
CA PRO A 54 8.73 -2.88 -3.90
C PRO A 54 9.37 -2.14 -5.07
N ALA A 55 10.06 -1.02 -4.79
CA ALA A 55 10.78 -0.25 -5.80
C ALA A 55 11.87 -1.04 -6.56
N THR A 56 12.46 -2.05 -5.93
CA THR A 56 13.46 -2.92 -6.56
C THR A 56 12.80 -4.00 -7.41
N ARG A 57 11.73 -4.63 -6.88
CA ARG A 57 10.99 -5.69 -7.57
C ARG A 57 10.22 -5.18 -8.79
N PHE A 58 9.66 -3.98 -8.67
CA PHE A 58 8.74 -3.41 -9.65
C PHE A 58 9.31 -2.11 -10.21
N ALA A 59 10.04 -2.20 -11.31
CA ALA A 59 10.61 -1.02 -11.94
C ALA A 59 9.55 0.00 -12.39
N ALA A 60 8.38 -0.47 -12.80
CA ALA A 60 7.30 0.31 -13.41
C ALA A 60 6.56 1.25 -12.44
N ILE A 61 6.81 1.12 -11.12
CA ILE A 61 6.26 2.04 -10.11
C ILE A 61 7.21 3.20 -9.79
N ARG A 62 8.44 3.20 -10.32
CA ARG A 62 9.43 4.21 -9.96
C ARG A 62 9.19 5.53 -10.71
N PRO A 63 9.26 6.69 -10.02
CA PRO A 63 9.38 7.99 -10.65
C PRO A 63 10.62 8.12 -11.57
N SER A 64 10.78 9.28 -12.21
CA SER A 64 11.95 9.50 -13.08
C SER A 64 13.22 9.51 -12.23
N PRO A 65 14.31 8.85 -12.66
CA PRO A 65 15.59 8.91 -11.94
C PRO A 65 16.22 10.31 -11.95
N ASP A 66 15.78 11.19 -12.85
CA ASP A 66 16.30 12.57 -12.98
C ASP A 66 15.67 13.56 -11.98
N LEU A 67 14.75 13.11 -11.13
CA LEU A 67 14.17 13.95 -10.09
C LEU A 67 15.22 14.31 -9.04
N ALA A 68 15.15 15.53 -8.53
CA ALA A 68 15.95 15.94 -7.37
C ALA A 68 15.64 15.03 -6.18
N ALA A 69 16.65 14.78 -5.33
CA ALA A 69 16.54 13.85 -4.21
C ALA A 69 15.48 14.26 -3.17
N ASP A 70 15.16 15.55 -3.09
CA ASP A 70 14.15 16.17 -2.23
C ASP A 70 12.83 16.45 -2.98
N SER A 71 12.62 15.85 -4.15
CA SER A 71 11.41 16.07 -4.93
C SER A 71 10.16 15.58 -4.18
N PRO A 72 9.10 16.41 -4.10
CA PRO A 72 7.80 15.99 -3.57
C PRO A 72 7.20 14.75 -4.27
N VAL A 73 7.56 14.50 -5.53
CA VAL A 73 7.16 13.29 -6.26
C VAL A 73 7.76 12.02 -5.62
N LEU A 74 8.99 12.10 -5.11
CA LEU A 74 9.62 10.99 -4.40
C LEU A 74 8.95 10.74 -3.04
N GLU A 75 8.57 11.79 -2.33
CA GLU A 75 7.78 11.67 -1.08
C GLU A 75 6.38 11.07 -1.34
N GLY A 76 5.74 11.48 -2.44
CA GLY A 76 4.50 10.87 -2.91
C GLY A 76 4.66 9.40 -3.25
N PHE A 77 5.78 9.01 -3.85
CA PHE A 77 6.11 7.60 -4.13
C PHE A 77 6.30 6.77 -2.86
N VAL A 78 6.94 7.32 -1.84
CA VAL A 78 7.04 6.67 -0.51
C VAL A 78 5.65 6.48 0.09
N THR A 79 4.80 7.51 0.02
CA THR A 79 3.42 7.45 0.50
C THR A 79 2.61 6.39 -0.26
N PHE A 80 2.69 6.33 -1.58
CA PHE A 80 2.04 5.32 -2.42
C PHE A 80 2.41 3.89 -2.01
N GLN A 81 3.71 3.60 -1.86
CA GLN A 81 4.18 2.27 -1.43
C GLN A 81 3.63 1.89 -0.06
N ARG A 82 3.48 2.87 0.84
CA ARG A 82 3.03 2.67 2.22
C ARG A 82 1.53 2.42 2.35
N VAL A 83 0.69 3.11 1.57
CA VAL A 83 -0.77 3.14 1.81
C VAL A 83 -1.63 2.67 0.64
N CYS A 84 -1.06 2.52 -0.57
CA CYS A 84 -1.81 2.14 -1.76
C CYS A 84 -1.37 0.78 -2.30
N PHE A 85 -0.06 0.52 -2.36
CA PHE A 85 0.51 -0.59 -3.14
C PHE A 85 0.19 -2.00 -2.60
N SER A 86 -0.21 -2.13 -1.34
CA SER A 86 -0.70 -3.41 -0.81
C SER A 86 -2.00 -3.87 -1.47
N CYS A 87 -2.82 -2.93 -1.93
CA CYS A 87 -4.15 -3.18 -2.50
C CYS A 87 -4.21 -2.92 -4.00
N HIS A 88 -3.34 -2.05 -4.52
CA HIS A 88 -3.39 -1.60 -5.90
C HIS A 88 -2.09 -1.89 -6.65
N THR A 89 -2.23 -2.21 -7.93
CA THR A 89 -1.10 -2.17 -8.87
C THR A 89 -0.95 -0.77 -9.45
N LEU A 90 0.19 -0.52 -10.08
CA LEU A 90 0.41 0.66 -10.92
C LEU A 90 1.17 0.22 -12.16
N ASN A 91 0.69 0.61 -13.36
CA ASN A 91 1.27 0.18 -14.63
C ASN A 91 1.27 -1.35 -14.82
N GLY A 92 0.35 -2.06 -14.19
CA GLY A 92 0.27 -3.52 -14.15
C GLY A 92 1.30 -4.19 -13.23
N ALA A 93 2.07 -3.40 -12.45
CA ALA A 93 3.07 -3.92 -11.54
C ALA A 93 2.56 -3.95 -10.10
N GLY A 94 2.89 -5.02 -9.37
CA GLY A 94 2.45 -5.29 -8.01
C GLY A 94 1.81 -6.68 -7.89
N ASP A 95 1.84 -7.25 -6.69
CA ASP A 95 1.29 -8.60 -6.43
C ASP A 95 -0.20 -8.58 -6.05
N SER A 96 -0.80 -7.38 -5.94
CA SER A 96 -2.15 -7.22 -5.40
C SER A 96 -3.23 -7.57 -6.42
N GLN A 97 -4.35 -8.10 -5.91
CA GLN A 97 -5.54 -8.44 -6.70
C GLN A 97 -6.82 -7.82 -6.12
N PHE A 98 -6.69 -6.89 -5.16
CA PHE A 98 -7.83 -6.34 -4.42
C PHE A 98 -8.45 -5.12 -5.10
N GLY A 99 -7.62 -4.15 -5.46
CA GLY A 99 -8.00 -2.91 -6.11
C GLY A 99 -7.53 -2.88 -7.57
N PRO A 100 -8.14 -2.02 -8.41
CA PRO A 100 -7.74 -1.85 -9.80
C PRO A 100 -6.33 -1.25 -9.92
N ASP A 101 -5.75 -1.36 -11.12
CA ASP A 101 -4.57 -0.60 -11.49
C ASP A 101 -4.85 0.90 -11.45
N LEU A 102 -3.88 1.66 -10.98
CA LEU A 102 -4.02 3.10 -10.73
C LEU A 102 -3.55 3.99 -11.89
N ASN A 103 -2.95 3.43 -12.94
CA ASN A 103 -2.36 4.22 -14.03
C ASN A 103 -2.75 3.76 -15.45
N PHE A 104 -2.99 2.46 -15.63
CA PHE A 104 -3.20 1.86 -16.95
C PHE A 104 -4.59 1.21 -17.06
N PRO A 105 -5.34 1.41 -18.17
CA PRO A 105 -5.01 2.24 -19.33
C PRO A 105 -5.20 3.76 -19.10
N TYR A 106 -6.05 4.12 -18.14
CA TYR A 106 -6.29 5.51 -17.74
C TYR A 106 -5.88 5.69 -16.28
N SER A 107 -5.14 6.76 -16.03
CA SER A 107 -4.71 7.12 -14.69
C SER A 107 -5.87 7.69 -13.90
N LEU A 108 -5.89 7.42 -12.61
CA LEU A 108 -6.89 7.98 -11.69
C LEU A 108 -6.96 9.51 -11.72
N VAL A 109 -5.85 10.21 -11.96
CA VAL A 109 -5.87 11.67 -12.14
C VAL A 109 -6.49 12.11 -13.48
N GLU A 110 -6.48 11.25 -14.50
CA GLU A 110 -7.06 11.58 -15.82
C GLU A 110 -8.57 11.41 -15.84
N TYR A 111 -9.10 10.33 -15.25
CA TYR A 111 -10.53 10.03 -15.34
C TYR A 111 -11.36 10.56 -14.16
N LEU A 112 -10.78 10.72 -12.96
CA LEU A 112 -11.47 11.39 -11.85
C LEU A 112 -11.22 12.90 -11.83
N GLY A 113 -9.99 13.32 -12.15
CA GLY A 113 -9.53 14.67 -11.86
C GLY A 113 -9.25 14.90 -10.37
N ASP A 114 -8.47 15.94 -10.07
CA ASP A 114 -7.87 16.15 -8.75
C ASP A 114 -8.89 16.31 -7.62
N GLU A 115 -9.91 17.14 -7.82
CA GLU A 115 -10.91 17.44 -6.80
C GLU A 115 -11.67 16.17 -6.36
N ARG A 116 -12.17 15.41 -7.33
CA ARG A 116 -12.93 14.18 -7.06
C ARG A 116 -12.06 13.10 -6.46
N LEU A 117 -10.82 12.97 -6.93
CA LEU A 117 -9.88 12.02 -6.37
C LEU A 117 -9.52 12.35 -4.92
N LEU A 118 -9.25 13.62 -4.60
CA LEU A 118 -8.98 14.04 -3.22
C LEU A 118 -10.18 13.75 -2.31
N ALA A 119 -11.39 14.05 -2.76
CA ALA A 119 -12.62 13.71 -2.03
C ALA A 119 -12.75 12.18 -1.83
N TYR A 120 -12.51 11.39 -2.89
CA TYR A 120 -12.59 9.93 -2.85
C TYR A 120 -11.55 9.29 -1.92
N LEU A 121 -10.31 9.80 -1.91
CA LEU A 121 -9.26 9.29 -1.03
C LEU A 121 -9.57 9.53 0.44
N ARG A 122 -10.23 10.65 0.78
CA ARG A 122 -10.65 10.95 2.15
C ARG A 122 -11.97 10.27 2.52
N GLU A 123 -12.86 10.09 1.57
CA GLU A 123 -14.18 9.48 1.74
C GLU A 123 -14.51 8.61 0.52
N PRO A 124 -14.22 7.30 0.54
CA PRO A 124 -14.44 6.41 -0.60
C PRO A 124 -15.91 6.27 -1.04
N GLN A 125 -16.86 6.77 -0.24
CA GLN A 125 -18.29 6.79 -0.54
C GLN A 125 -18.77 8.11 -1.17
N SER A 126 -17.89 9.12 -1.28
CA SER A 126 -18.23 10.48 -1.75
C SER A 126 -18.64 10.55 -3.22
N LEU A 127 -18.09 9.66 -4.06
CA LEU A 127 -18.42 9.61 -5.48
C LEU A 127 -19.57 8.65 -5.78
N HIS A 128 -19.56 7.48 -5.14
CA HIS A 128 -20.59 6.46 -5.29
C HIS A 128 -20.83 5.76 -3.96
N LEU A 129 -22.12 5.65 -3.59
CA LEU A 129 -22.53 4.82 -2.46
C LEU A 129 -22.40 3.35 -2.85
N TRP A 130 -21.38 2.70 -2.30
CA TRP A 130 -21.09 1.29 -2.53
C TRP A 130 -20.83 0.60 -1.18
N PRO A 131 -21.87 0.06 -0.54
CA PRO A 131 -21.77 -0.53 0.81
C PRO A 131 -20.78 -1.69 0.93
N SER A 132 -20.49 -2.40 -0.17
CA SER A 132 -19.52 -3.50 -0.18
C SER A 132 -18.10 -3.09 -0.58
N ALA A 133 -17.85 -1.80 -0.84
CA ALA A 133 -16.50 -1.29 -1.09
C ALA A 133 -15.56 -1.60 0.08
N LYS A 134 -14.32 -1.99 -0.24
CA LYS A 134 -13.30 -2.39 0.74
C LYS A 134 -12.16 -1.38 0.87
N MET A 135 -12.17 -0.33 0.07
CA MET A 135 -11.21 0.76 0.18
C MET A 135 -11.52 1.56 1.45
N HIS A 136 -10.50 1.68 2.31
CA HIS A 136 -10.60 2.46 3.53
C HIS A 136 -10.26 3.93 3.25
N PRO A 137 -10.87 4.88 3.97
CA PRO A 137 -10.50 6.29 3.87
C PRO A 137 -9.04 6.50 4.30
N LEU A 138 -8.33 7.37 3.59
CA LEU A 138 -7.05 7.89 4.04
C LEU A 138 -7.32 8.95 5.11
N GLU A 139 -7.34 8.52 6.36
CA GLU A 139 -7.48 9.38 7.54
C GLU A 139 -6.32 10.39 7.65
N ARG A 140 -6.57 11.60 8.15
CA ARG A 140 -5.51 12.62 8.36
C ARG A 140 -4.44 12.19 9.38
N SER A 141 -4.82 11.33 10.32
CA SER A 141 -3.90 10.68 11.26
C SER A 141 -2.93 9.70 10.57
N THR A 142 -3.28 9.27 9.36
CA THR A 142 -2.54 8.28 8.58
C THR A 142 -1.75 8.90 7.46
N VAL A 143 -2.38 9.79 6.71
CA VAL A 143 -1.79 10.57 5.61
C VAL A 143 -2.17 12.01 5.84
N SER A 144 -1.20 12.84 6.22
CA SER A 144 -1.38 14.28 6.40
C SER A 144 -1.80 14.94 5.07
N ASP A 145 -2.29 16.18 5.13
CA ASP A 145 -2.66 16.91 3.92
C ASP A 145 -1.43 17.18 3.02
N SER A 146 -0.23 17.34 3.60
CA SER A 146 1.03 17.46 2.83
C SER A 146 1.37 16.17 2.10
N GLU A 147 1.37 15.03 2.80
CA GLU A 147 1.65 13.73 2.17
C GLU A 147 0.62 13.39 1.09
N LEU A 148 -0.63 13.81 1.25
CA LEU A 148 -1.66 13.63 0.23
C LEU A 148 -1.39 14.50 -1.01
N ASN A 149 -0.92 15.73 -0.84
CA ASN A 149 -0.49 16.58 -1.96
C ASN A 149 0.71 15.98 -2.70
N ASP A 150 1.69 15.47 -1.97
CA ASP A 150 2.86 14.81 -2.56
C ASP A 150 2.45 13.54 -3.33
N LEU A 151 1.51 12.76 -2.78
CA LEU A 151 0.92 11.60 -3.44
C LEU A 151 0.20 11.98 -4.76
N MET A 152 -0.51 13.11 -4.78
CA MET A 152 -1.11 13.64 -6.00
C MET A 152 -0.06 14.02 -7.06
N LEU A 153 1.05 14.65 -6.65
CA LEU A 153 2.17 14.96 -7.54
C LEU A 153 2.79 13.68 -8.13
N TYR A 154 2.91 12.63 -7.32
CA TYR A 154 3.35 11.33 -7.80
C TYR A 154 2.39 10.72 -8.84
N PHE A 155 1.07 10.75 -8.60
CA PHE A 155 0.11 10.24 -9.57
C PHE A 155 0.13 11.02 -10.90
N HIS A 156 0.24 12.35 -10.84
CA HIS A 156 0.43 13.19 -12.03
C HIS A 156 1.74 12.93 -12.76
N HIS A 157 2.82 12.65 -12.03
CA HIS A 157 4.09 12.28 -12.62
C HIS A 157 3.99 10.94 -13.35
N MET A 158 3.32 9.96 -12.74
CA MET A 158 3.18 8.61 -13.29
C MET A 158 2.17 8.52 -14.44
N SER A 159 1.14 9.37 -14.47
CA SER A 159 0.18 9.41 -15.60
C SER A 159 0.86 9.68 -16.95
N ARG A 160 2.00 10.38 -16.93
CA ARG A 160 2.85 10.66 -18.10
C ARG A 160 3.87 9.55 -18.40
N ARG A 161 3.90 8.50 -17.58
CA ARG A 161 4.88 7.39 -17.61
C ARG A 161 4.17 6.04 -17.54
N LYS A 162 3.20 5.86 -18.45
CA LYS A 162 2.47 4.60 -18.56
C LYS A 162 3.33 3.53 -19.23
N THR A 163 3.33 2.34 -18.66
CA THR A 163 3.91 1.13 -19.23
C THR A 163 2.95 -0.02 -18.98
N ASP A 164 2.79 -0.94 -19.91
CA ASP A 164 1.99 -2.15 -19.69
C ASP A 164 2.89 -3.30 -19.20
N PHE A 165 3.22 -3.29 -17.90
CA PHE A 165 4.08 -4.31 -17.30
C PHE A 165 3.44 -5.70 -17.37
N SER A 166 2.10 -5.78 -17.34
CA SER A 166 1.36 -7.04 -17.37
C SER A 166 1.53 -7.78 -18.70
N ARG A 167 1.59 -7.04 -19.82
CA ARG A 167 1.89 -7.61 -21.15
C ARG A 167 3.36 -7.98 -21.33
N GLU A 168 4.27 -7.20 -20.76
CA GLU A 168 5.71 -7.53 -20.79
C GLU A 168 6.03 -8.79 -19.97
N ALA A 169 5.33 -9.00 -18.85
CA ALA A 169 5.48 -10.20 -18.03
C ALA A 169 4.80 -11.44 -18.66
N ALA A 170 3.66 -11.27 -19.34
CA ALA A 170 2.95 -12.35 -20.04
C ALA A 170 3.57 -12.76 -21.38
N GLY A 171 4.47 -11.94 -21.95
CA GLY A 171 5.24 -12.23 -23.15
C GLY A 171 6.57 -12.96 -22.91
N LYS A 172 6.82 -13.39 -21.66
CA LYS A 172 7.98 -14.20 -21.25
C LYS A 172 7.54 -15.58 -20.77
#